data_AF-A0AA39XYE8-F1
#
_entry.id   AF-A0AA39XYE8-F1
#
_cell.length_a   1.000
_cell.length_b   1.000
_cell.length_c   1.000
_cell.angle_alpha   90.00
_cell.angle_beta   90.00
_cell.angle_gamma   90.00
#
_symmetry.space_group_name_H-M   'P 1'
#
loop_
_entity.id
_entity.type
_entity.pdbx_description
1 polymer ?
#
loop_
_entity_poly.entity_id
_entity_poly.type
_entity_poly.pdbx_seq_one_letter_code
_entity_poly.pdbx_strand_id
1 'polypeptide(L)'
;MLKWGFLLLTLVISAREARLLPRETSECCKVLQTAGLKHVYFPEDPDYIQRIASYWSLTAQLTPYCIVEPETEPDVSLAVTTLVQRTACNFAIRSGGHSANAGANNIDEGVTIDLRTP
;
A
#
# COMPACT_ATOMS: atom_id res chain seq x y z
N MET A 1 63.41 -13.94 15.34
CA MET A 1 62.92 -13.30 14.09
C MET A 1 61.43 -13.02 14.26
N LEU A 2 61.09 -11.74 14.32
CA LEU A 2 59.80 -11.20 14.73
C LEU A 2 58.81 -11.28 13.55
N LYS A 3 57.75 -12.07 13.65
CA LYS A 3 56.66 -12.05 12.65
C LYS A 3 55.55 -11.13 13.15
N TRP A 4 55.55 -9.91 12.63
CA TRP A 4 54.39 -9.00 12.69
C TRP A 4 53.38 -9.46 11.64
N GLY A 5 52.18 -9.84 12.07
CA GLY A 5 51.09 -10.31 11.22
C GLY A 5 49.80 -9.61 11.59
N PHE A 6 49.58 -8.46 10.94
CA PHE A 6 48.36 -7.70 10.75
C PHE A 6 47.05 -8.31 11.30
N LEU A 7 46.49 -7.70 12.35
CA LEU A 7 45.06 -7.80 12.65
C LEU A 7 44.28 -7.07 11.55
N LEU A 8 43.77 -7.81 10.58
CA LEU A 8 42.69 -7.32 9.72
C LEU A 8 41.39 -7.46 10.50
N LEU A 9 40.94 -6.37 11.14
CA LEU A 9 39.55 -6.25 11.57
C LEU A 9 38.70 -6.23 10.29
N THR A 10 38.14 -7.37 9.91
CA THR A 10 37.05 -7.42 8.93
C THR A 10 35.84 -6.79 9.60
N LEU A 11 35.58 -5.52 9.30
CA LEU A 11 34.28 -4.90 9.53
C LEU A 11 33.28 -5.68 8.67
N VAL A 12 32.59 -6.64 9.29
CA VAL A 12 31.44 -7.28 8.67
C VAL A 12 30.32 -6.25 8.69
N ILE A 13 30.24 -5.42 7.66
CA ILE A 13 29.06 -4.62 7.41
C ILE A 13 27.98 -5.64 7.04
N SER A 14 27.17 -6.01 8.03
CA SER A 14 25.93 -6.73 7.78
C SER A 14 25.01 -5.77 7.05
N ALA A 15 25.07 -5.81 5.72
CA ALA A 15 24.02 -5.23 4.90
C ALA A 15 22.74 -5.98 5.28
N ARG A 16 21.88 -5.33 6.06
CA ARG A 16 20.48 -5.75 6.12
C ARG A 16 19.97 -5.59 4.70
N GLU A 17 19.76 -6.71 4.02
CA GLU A 17 18.83 -6.73 2.90
C GLU A 17 17.54 -6.13 3.43
N ALA A 18 17.22 -4.90 2.99
CA ALA A 18 15.85 -4.43 3.02
C ALA A 18 15.10 -5.29 2.00
N ARG A 19 14.78 -6.52 2.39
CA ARG A 19 13.68 -7.21 1.72
C ARG A 19 12.46 -6.36 2.05
N LEU A 20 11.90 -5.70 1.04
CA LEU A 20 10.52 -5.22 1.07
C LEU A 20 9.63 -6.48 1.15
N LEU A 21 9.58 -7.11 2.33
CA LEU A 21 8.75 -8.28 2.58
C LEU A 21 7.30 -7.81 2.78
N PRO A 22 6.32 -8.70 2.54
CA PRO A 22 4.87 -8.49 2.74
C PRO A 22 4.42 -8.05 4.16
N ARG A 23 5.36 -7.65 5.03
CA ARG A 23 5.10 -7.22 6.40
C ARG A 23 4.48 -5.82 6.44
N GLU A 24 5.07 -4.83 5.76
CA GLU A 24 4.54 -3.45 5.68
C GLU A 24 3.25 -3.38 4.86
N THR A 25 3.23 -4.07 3.71
CA THR A 25 2.06 -4.10 2.80
C THR A 25 0.82 -4.65 3.49
N SER A 26 1.00 -5.65 4.35
CA SER A 26 -0.10 -6.26 5.08
C SER A 26 -0.64 -5.39 6.21
N GLU A 27 0.17 -4.55 6.86
CA GLU A 27 -0.28 -3.75 8.01
C GLU A 27 -1.20 -2.60 7.60
N CYS A 28 -0.89 -1.92 6.48
CA CYS A 28 -1.72 -0.84 5.93
C CYS A 28 -3.18 -1.29 5.71
N CYS A 29 -3.35 -2.50 5.20
CA CYS A 29 -4.66 -3.04 4.84
C CYS A 29 -5.35 -3.71 6.04
N LYS A 30 -4.59 -4.42 6.88
CA LYS A 30 -5.12 -5.08 8.09
C LYS A 30 -5.68 -4.09 9.09
N VAL A 31 -5.10 -2.90 9.22
CA VAL A 31 -5.61 -1.91 10.16
C VAL A 31 -7.01 -1.42 9.77
N LEU A 32 -7.31 -1.34 8.46
CA LEU A 32 -8.63 -0.96 7.95
C LEU A 32 -9.67 -2.04 8.27
N GLN A 33 -9.31 -3.31 8.04
CA GLN A 33 -10.16 -4.43 8.43
C GLN A 33 -10.41 -4.45 9.95
N THR A 34 -9.37 -4.22 10.74
CA THR A 34 -9.46 -4.18 12.22
C THR A 34 -10.27 -3.00 12.71
N ALA A 35 -10.27 -1.87 11.99
CA ALA A 35 -11.09 -0.71 12.28
C ALA A 35 -12.59 -0.95 12.00
N GLY A 36 -12.94 -2.01 11.27
CA GLY A 36 -14.32 -2.41 10.98
C GLY A 36 -14.78 -2.18 9.55
N LEU A 37 -13.88 -1.79 8.63
CA LEU A 37 -14.20 -1.65 7.21
C LEU A 37 -14.34 -3.03 6.57
N LYS A 38 -15.49 -3.28 5.94
CA LYS A 38 -15.88 -4.60 5.44
C LYS A 38 -15.25 -4.93 4.08
N HIS A 39 -15.17 -3.94 3.20
CA HIS A 39 -14.74 -4.11 1.83
C HIS A 39 -13.30 -3.63 1.66
N VAL A 40 -12.37 -4.49 2.05
CA VAL A 40 -10.92 -4.30 1.84
C VAL A 40 -10.43 -5.45 0.97
N TYR A 41 -10.10 -5.14 -0.27
CA TYR A 41 -9.74 -6.10 -1.32
C TYR A 41 -8.24 -6.15 -1.53
N PHE A 42 -7.68 -7.35 -1.53
CA PHE A 42 -6.27 -7.66 -1.73
C PHE A 42 -6.00 -8.11 -3.18
N PRO A 43 -4.74 -8.13 -3.64
CA PRO A 43 -4.40 -8.44 -5.03
C PRO A 43 -4.98 -9.76 -5.58
N GLU A 44 -5.24 -10.73 -4.71
CA GLU A 44 -5.79 -12.04 -5.05
C GLU A 44 -7.32 -12.03 -5.20
N ASP A 45 -8.01 -10.98 -4.72
CA ASP A 45 -9.46 -10.89 -4.75
C ASP A 45 -9.97 -10.55 -6.17
N PRO A 46 -11.01 -11.24 -6.67
CA PRO A 46 -11.62 -10.92 -7.97
C PRO A 46 -12.07 -9.46 -8.10
N ASP A 47 -12.52 -8.89 -6.98
CA ASP A 47 -12.98 -7.52 -6.86
C ASP A 47 -11.85 -6.49 -6.94
N TYR A 48 -10.66 -6.82 -6.45
CA TYR A 48 -9.46 -6.01 -6.66
C TYR A 48 -9.09 -6.02 -8.15
N ILE A 49 -8.98 -7.21 -8.74
CA ILE A 49 -8.56 -7.40 -10.15
C ILE A 49 -9.49 -6.61 -11.09
N GLN A 50 -10.81 -6.71 -10.87
CA GLN A 50 -11.79 -5.96 -11.65
C GLN A 50 -11.65 -4.44 -11.48
N ARG A 51 -11.39 -3.95 -10.27
CA ARG A 51 -11.18 -2.52 -10.02
C ARG A 51 -9.92 -1.99 -10.69
N ILE A 52 -8.81 -2.72 -10.65
CA ILE A 52 -7.59 -2.35 -11.37
C ILE A 52 -7.83 -2.34 -12.88
N ALA A 53 -8.46 -3.37 -13.42
CA ALA A 53 -8.78 -3.43 -14.86
C ALA A 53 -9.70 -2.29 -15.34
N SER A 54 -10.48 -1.69 -14.43
CA SER A 54 -11.44 -0.62 -14.75
C SER A 54 -10.87 0.80 -14.85
N TYR A 55 -9.56 0.99 -14.65
CA TYR A 55 -8.96 2.32 -14.79
C TYR A 55 -9.06 2.82 -16.24
N TRP A 56 -9.54 4.07 -16.40
CA TRP A 56 -9.72 4.67 -17.73
C TRP A 56 -8.40 4.88 -18.47
N SER A 57 -7.35 5.27 -17.75
CA SER A 57 -6.00 5.42 -18.30
C SER A 57 -5.08 4.31 -17.81
N LEU A 58 -4.35 3.69 -18.73
CA LEU A 58 -3.31 2.70 -18.39
C LEU A 58 -2.18 3.30 -17.56
N THR A 59 -1.88 4.59 -17.73
CA THR A 59 -0.86 5.28 -16.91
C THR A 59 -1.27 5.43 -15.44
N ALA A 60 -2.57 5.37 -15.15
CA ALA A 60 -3.11 5.42 -13.79
C ALA A 60 -3.45 4.02 -13.22
N GLN A 61 -3.25 2.95 -14.01
CA GLN A 61 -3.50 1.57 -13.61
C GLN A 61 -2.32 1.03 -12.78
N LEU A 62 -2.13 1.60 -11.59
CA LEU A 62 -1.14 1.19 -10.60
C LEU A 62 -1.63 0.04 -9.72
N THR A 63 -0.75 -0.50 -8.88
CA THR A 63 -0.94 -1.68 -8.04
C THR A 63 -0.83 -1.36 -6.54
N PRO A 64 -1.92 -0.90 -5.90
CA PRO A 64 -1.93 -0.64 -4.47
C PRO A 64 -1.82 -1.94 -3.66
N TYR A 65 -1.45 -1.84 -2.38
CA TYR A 65 -1.46 -2.98 -1.45
C TYR A 65 -2.86 -3.57 -1.26
N CYS A 66 -3.86 -2.70 -1.25
CA CYS A 66 -5.27 -3.07 -1.22
C CYS A 66 -6.13 -1.89 -1.69
N ILE A 67 -7.38 -2.21 -2.02
CA ILE A 67 -8.42 -1.24 -2.28
C ILE A 67 -9.44 -1.33 -1.15
N VAL A 68 -9.75 -0.22 -0.51
CA VAL A 68 -10.89 -0.13 0.40
C VAL A 68 -12.05 0.55 -0.31
N GLU A 69 -13.24 -0.02 -0.22
CA GLU A 69 -14.49 0.56 -0.72
C GLU A 69 -15.39 0.93 0.46
N PRO A 70 -15.36 2.18 0.92
CA PRO A 70 -16.32 2.70 1.89
C PRO A 70 -17.74 2.69 1.32
N GLU A 71 -18.71 2.20 2.07
CA GLU A 71 -20.13 2.18 1.64
C GLU A 71 -20.89 3.43 2.08
N THR A 72 -20.41 4.08 3.15
CA THR A 72 -21.09 5.19 3.81
C THR A 72 -20.11 6.33 4.11
N GLU A 73 -20.61 7.55 4.33
CA GLU A 73 -19.79 8.70 4.72
C GLU A 73 -19.01 8.45 6.04
N PRO A 74 -19.59 7.80 7.07
CA PRO A 74 -18.83 7.33 8.22
C PRO A 74 -17.67 6.40 7.87
N ASP A 75 -17.82 5.50 6.90
CA ASP A 75 -16.74 4.59 6.48
C ASP A 75 -15.60 5.36 5.80
N VAL A 76 -15.91 6.39 5.02
CA VAL A 76 -14.88 7.26 4.41
C VAL A 76 -14.06 7.95 5.51
N SER A 77 -14.74 8.54 6.49
CA SER A 77 -14.08 9.18 7.64
C SER A 77 -13.24 8.18 8.42
N LEU A 78 -13.77 6.98 8.67
CA LEU A 78 -13.07 5.91 9.36
C LEU A 78 -11.82 5.45 8.61
N ALA A 79 -11.90 5.27 7.28
CA ALA A 79 -10.76 4.87 6.46
C ALA A 79 -9.63 5.90 6.51
N VAL A 80 -9.96 7.18 6.27
CA VAL A 80 -8.98 8.27 6.28
C VAL A 80 -8.34 8.43 7.66
N THR A 81 -9.15 8.50 8.72
CA THR A 81 -8.62 8.67 10.09
C THR A 81 -7.78 7.48 10.53
N THR A 82 -8.17 6.26 10.16
CA THR A 82 -7.38 5.05 10.45
C THR A 82 -6.02 5.09 9.76
N LEU A 83 -5.96 5.43 8.47
CA LEU A 83 -4.69 5.49 7.73
C LEU A 83 -3.77 6.58 8.29
N VAL A 84 -4.30 7.77 8.59
CA VAL A 84 -3.52 8.90 9.09
C VAL A 84 -3.03 8.70 10.53
N GLN A 85 -3.85 8.11 11.40
CA GLN A 85 -3.52 8.03 12.83
C GLN A 85 -2.79 6.74 13.23
N ARG A 86 -2.97 5.66 12.47
CA ARG A 86 -2.49 4.32 12.88
C ARG A 86 -1.41 3.74 11.97
N THR A 87 -1.08 4.42 10.87
CA THR A 87 -0.09 3.95 9.90
C THR A 87 0.75 5.09 9.34
N ALA A 88 1.80 4.75 8.61
CA ALA A 88 2.54 5.69 7.75
C ALA A 88 2.25 5.46 6.26
N CYS A 89 1.15 4.77 5.94
CA CYS A 89 0.86 4.33 4.58
C CYS A 89 0.34 5.51 3.75
N ASN A 90 0.95 5.70 2.58
CA ASN A 90 0.40 6.61 1.59
C ASN A 90 -0.93 6.05 1.07
N PHE A 91 -1.84 6.94 0.71
CA PHE A 91 -3.11 6.54 0.10
C PHE A 91 -3.51 7.49 -1.02
N ALA A 92 -4.21 6.95 -2.01
CA ALA A 92 -4.87 7.69 -3.08
C ALA A 92 -6.39 7.55 -2.95
N ILE A 93 -7.13 8.51 -3.47
CA ILE A 93 -8.60 8.49 -3.49
C ILE A 93 -9.07 8.46 -4.93
N ARG A 94 -9.91 7.47 -5.26
CA ARG A 94 -10.57 7.35 -6.55
C ARG A 94 -12.06 7.69 -6.39
N SER A 95 -12.55 8.62 -7.20
CA SER A 95 -13.99 8.83 -7.41
C SER A 95 -14.34 8.40 -8.84
N GLY A 96 -14.57 9.33 -9.77
CA GLY A 96 -14.90 9.01 -11.16
C GLY A 96 -13.77 8.37 -11.99
N GLY A 97 -12.52 8.34 -11.52
CA GLY A 97 -11.44 7.56 -12.15
C GLY A 97 -10.84 8.09 -13.47
N HIS A 98 -11.13 9.32 -13.89
CA HIS A 98 -10.69 9.87 -15.20
C HIS A 98 -9.32 10.58 -15.20
N SER A 99 -8.61 10.61 -14.07
CA SER A 99 -7.25 11.14 -14.06
C SER A 99 -6.31 10.19 -14.80
N ALA A 100 -5.51 10.72 -15.74
CA ALA A 100 -4.43 9.98 -16.39
C ALA A 100 -3.10 10.09 -15.63
N ASN A 101 -3.02 10.91 -14.59
CA ASN A 101 -1.77 11.12 -13.86
C ASN A 101 -1.53 9.93 -12.92
N ALA A 102 -0.41 9.23 -13.11
CA ALA A 102 0.05 8.21 -12.19
C ALA A 102 0.16 8.79 -10.76
N GLY A 103 -0.31 8.06 -9.76
CA GLY A 103 -0.29 8.50 -8.37
C GLY A 103 -1.44 9.42 -7.94
N ALA A 104 -2.34 9.83 -8.85
CA ALA A 104 -3.43 10.75 -8.51
C ALA A 104 -4.67 10.04 -7.95
N ASN A 105 -5.28 9.18 -8.76
CA ASN A 105 -6.49 8.41 -8.42
C ASN A 105 -6.18 6.92 -8.20
N ASN A 106 -4.91 6.57 -8.09
CA ASN A 106 -4.39 5.25 -7.73
C ASN A 106 -2.97 5.42 -7.21
N ILE A 107 -2.40 4.41 -6.57
CA ILE A 107 -1.07 4.47 -5.99
C ILE A 107 -0.38 3.10 -6.04
N ASP A 108 0.93 3.08 -6.28
CA ASP A 108 1.77 1.92 -5.97
C ASP A 108 2.26 2.04 -4.52
N GLU A 109 2.47 0.91 -3.87
CA GLU A 109 3.01 0.88 -2.50
C GLU A 109 2.16 1.66 -1.46
N GLY A 110 0.84 1.67 -1.64
CA GLY A 110 -0.10 2.37 -0.77
C GLY A 110 -1.50 1.76 -0.77
N VAL A 111 -2.47 2.49 -0.21
CA VAL A 111 -3.88 2.09 -0.20
C VAL A 111 -4.68 2.95 -1.16
N THR A 112 -5.56 2.35 -1.96
CA THR A 112 -6.55 3.12 -2.73
C THR A 112 -7.88 3.11 -1.99
N ILE A 113 -8.42 4.29 -1.69
CA ILE A 113 -9.81 4.47 -1.23
C ILE A 113 -10.68 4.68 -2.48
N ASP A 114 -11.49 3.70 -2.83
CA ASP A 114 -12.36 3.75 -3.99
C ASP A 114 -13.79 4.14 -3.58
N LEU A 115 -14.22 5.32 -4.05
CA LEU A 115 -15.54 5.91 -3.80
C LEU A 115 -16.50 5.69 -4.98
N ARG A 116 -16.13 4.83 -5.94
CA ARG A 116 -17.01 4.50 -7.05
C ARG A 116 -18.27 3.83 -6.52
N THR A 117 -19.43 4.20 -7.05
CA THR A 117 -20.69 3.54 -6.73
C THR A 117 -20.69 2.09 -7.24
N PRO A 118 -21.27 1.14 -6.50
CA PRO A 118 -21.43 -0.26 -6.93
C PRO A 118 -22.10 -0.41 -8.29
#